data_AF-A0A2R5L0N2-F1
#
_entry.id   AF-A0A2R5L0N2-F1
#
_cell.length_a   1.000
_cell.length_b   1.000
_cell.length_c   1.000
_cell.angle_alpha   90.00
_cell.angle_beta   90.00
_cell.angle_gamma   90.00
#
_symmetry.space_group_name_H-M   'P 1'
#
loop_
_entity.id
_entity.type
_entity.pdbx_description
1 polymer ?
#
loop_
_entity_poly.entity_id
_entity_poly.type
_entity_poly.pdbx_seq_one_letter_code
_entity_poly.pdbx_strand_id
1 'polypeptide(L)'
;KIHPTILATAEHARKFMRQAKALEEIANFHNTIGDQMIQSQRPMMLEAAKAFTSLVNQQNGVTWSNSVELDDYISKLKQATHRLARENKELAKCHLMIKERVLTLMNTDLLRQQGKWKELLKEMRSIMHQLSESGFKDQKSWCAHWDRQLYKALEHQ
;
A
#
# COMPACT_ATOMS: atom_id res chain seq x y z
N LYS A 1 -10.89 -49.30 -8.86
CA LYS A 1 -11.69 -48.29 -9.60
C LYS A 1 -12.06 -47.18 -8.62
N ILE A 2 -11.81 -45.91 -8.96
CA ILE A 2 -12.16 -44.77 -8.09
C ILE A 2 -13.69 -44.65 -8.05
N HIS A 3 -14.25 -44.37 -6.87
CA HIS A 3 -15.70 -44.28 -6.68
C HIS A 3 -16.27 -43.09 -7.48
N PRO A 4 -17.41 -43.24 -8.20
CA PRO A 4 -17.98 -42.19 -9.06
C PRO A 4 -18.24 -40.86 -8.34
N THR A 5 -18.64 -40.92 -7.07
CA THR A 5 -18.85 -39.74 -6.22
C THR A 5 -17.55 -38.95 -6.01
N ILE A 6 -16.42 -39.63 -5.83
CA ILE A 6 -15.12 -38.97 -5.65
C ILE A 6 -14.70 -38.24 -6.94
N LEU A 7 -14.95 -38.86 -8.10
CA LEU A 7 -14.72 -38.25 -9.41
C LEU A 7 -15.59 -37.00 -9.61
N ALA A 8 -16.88 -37.08 -9.29
CA ALA A 8 -17.80 -35.93 -9.39
C ALA A 8 -17.40 -34.78 -8.46
N THR A 9 -17.02 -35.07 -7.22
CA THR A 9 -16.52 -34.06 -6.26
C THR A 9 -15.20 -33.45 -6.71
N ALA A 10 -14.28 -34.24 -7.28
CA ALA A 10 -12.99 -33.76 -7.77
C ALA A 10 -13.16 -32.79 -8.96
N GLU A 11 -14.05 -33.11 -9.90
CA GLU A 11 -14.37 -32.22 -11.03
C GLU A 11 -15.06 -30.93 -10.55
N HIS A 12 -15.93 -31.02 -9.55
CA HIS A 12 -16.53 -29.84 -8.93
C HIS A 12 -15.47 -28.96 -8.24
N ALA A 13 -14.53 -29.55 -7.49
CA ALA A 13 -13.44 -28.83 -6.83
C ALA A 13 -12.49 -28.14 -7.83
N ARG A 14 -12.18 -28.81 -8.95
CA ARG A 14 -11.36 -28.23 -10.03
C ARG A 14 -11.94 -26.95 -10.59
N LYS A 15 -13.28 -26.87 -10.69
CA LYS A 15 -13.98 -25.66 -11.15
C LYS A 15 -13.67 -24.46 -10.26
N PHE A 16 -13.59 -24.66 -8.94
CA PHE A 16 -13.43 -23.60 -7.95
C PHE A 16 -11.98 -23.30 -7.54
N MET A 17 -11.03 -24.12 -7.97
CA MET A 17 -9.63 -24.02 -7.55
C MET A 17 -9.00 -22.66 -7.89
N ARG A 18 -9.36 -22.07 -9.04
CA ARG A 18 -8.86 -20.75 -9.44
C ARG A 18 -9.41 -19.62 -8.55
N GLN A 19 -10.70 -19.68 -8.23
CA GLN A 19 -11.34 -18.70 -7.34
C GLN A 19 -10.81 -18.82 -5.92
N ALA A 20 -10.64 -20.05 -5.42
CA ALA A 20 -10.07 -20.32 -4.10
C ALA A 20 -8.65 -19.73 -3.96
N LYS A 21 -7.77 -19.99 -4.94
CA LYS A 21 -6.41 -19.43 -4.94
C LYS A 21 -6.42 -17.89 -4.94
N ALA A 22 -7.29 -17.28 -5.73
CA ALA A 22 -7.42 -15.83 -5.76
C ALA A 22 -7.86 -15.24 -4.41
N LEU A 23 -8.84 -15.86 -3.75
CA LEU A 23 -9.31 -15.46 -2.43
C LEU A 23 -8.23 -15.65 -1.36
N GLU A 24 -7.45 -16.73 -1.44
CA GLU A 24 -6.30 -16.98 -0.57
C GLU A 24 -5.24 -15.87 -0.71
N GLU A 25 -4.88 -15.48 -1.94
CA GLU A 25 -3.96 -14.37 -2.20
C GLU A 25 -4.48 -13.04 -1.59
N ILE A 26 -5.78 -12.77 -1.72
CA ILE A 26 -6.41 -11.56 -1.15
C ILE A 26 -6.43 -11.61 0.38
N ALA A 27 -6.71 -12.77 0.99
CA ALA A 27 -6.69 -12.95 2.43
C ALA A 27 -5.28 -12.75 3.00
N ASN A 28 -4.26 -13.33 2.35
CA ASN A 28 -2.87 -13.12 2.69
C ASN A 28 -2.48 -11.64 2.59
N PHE A 29 -2.93 -10.94 1.54
CA PHE A 29 -2.74 -9.51 1.41
C PHE A 29 -3.39 -8.73 2.57
N HIS A 30 -4.67 -8.98 2.88
CA HIS A 30 -5.37 -8.34 4.00
C HIS A 30 -4.62 -8.50 5.33
N ASN A 31 -4.08 -9.68 5.58
CA ASN A 31 -3.37 -9.98 6.83
C ASN A 31 -2.01 -9.30 6.92
N THR A 32 -1.31 -9.08 5.80
CA THR A 32 0.07 -8.59 5.79
C THR A 32 0.21 -7.11 5.47
N ILE A 33 -0.74 -6.50 4.76
CA ILE A 33 -0.58 -5.13 4.24
C ILE A 33 -0.42 -4.11 5.37
N GLY A 34 -1.10 -4.29 6.50
CA GLY A 34 -0.97 -3.41 7.66
C GLY A 34 0.45 -3.30 8.22
N ASP A 35 1.21 -4.40 8.17
CA ASP A 35 2.61 -4.47 8.62
C ASP A 35 3.57 -3.88 7.59
N GLN A 36 3.23 -3.94 6.30
CA GLN A 36 4.02 -3.35 5.22
C GLN A 36 3.81 -1.84 5.09
N MET A 37 2.70 -1.30 5.59
CA MET A 37 2.41 0.13 5.53
C MET A 37 3.24 0.93 6.53
N ILE A 38 3.96 1.94 6.02
CA ILE A 38 4.66 2.91 6.86
C ILE A 38 3.65 3.69 7.72
N GLN A 39 3.83 3.67 9.04
CA GLN A 39 2.87 4.22 10.00
C GLN A 39 2.46 5.67 9.70
N SER A 40 3.43 6.54 9.39
CA SER A 40 3.18 7.95 9.09
C SER A 40 2.42 8.19 7.77
N GLN A 41 2.38 7.19 6.88
CA GLN A 41 1.72 7.26 5.58
C GLN A 41 0.35 6.57 5.56
N ARG A 42 -0.02 5.83 6.61
CA ARG A 42 -1.33 5.17 6.72
C ARG A 42 -2.53 6.08 6.44
N PRO A 43 -2.57 7.35 6.93
CA PRO A 43 -3.69 8.25 6.61
C PRO A 43 -3.86 8.51 5.11
N MET A 44 -2.77 8.52 4.34
CA MET A 44 -2.79 8.80 2.90
C MET A 44 -3.41 7.66 2.08
N MET A 45 -3.47 6.45 2.63
CA MET A 45 -4.08 5.26 2.01
C MET A 45 -5.47 4.95 2.55
N LEU A 46 -6.02 5.80 3.44
CA LEU A 46 -7.24 5.50 4.19
C LEU A 46 -8.44 5.26 3.26
N GLU A 47 -8.55 6.01 2.17
CA GLU A 47 -9.63 5.85 1.19
C GLU A 47 -9.58 4.48 0.51
N ALA A 48 -8.42 4.08 -0.01
CA ALA A 48 -8.24 2.78 -0.65
C ALA A 48 -8.40 1.62 0.35
N ALA A 49 -7.92 1.78 1.58
CA ALA A 49 -8.11 0.80 2.65
C ALA A 49 -9.60 0.62 2.99
N LYS A 50 -10.36 1.72 3.14
CA LYS A 50 -11.81 1.67 3.36
C LYS A 50 -12.56 1.00 2.21
N ALA A 51 -12.20 1.33 0.97
CA ALA A 51 -12.80 0.70 -0.21
C ALA A 51 -12.58 -0.82 -0.21
N PHE A 52 -11.36 -1.26 0.11
CA PHE A 52 -11.03 -2.68 0.25
C PHE A 52 -11.82 -3.36 1.38
N THR A 53 -11.82 -2.79 2.60
CA THR A 53 -12.56 -3.35 3.74
C THR A 53 -14.06 -3.40 3.50
N SER A 54 -14.63 -2.41 2.81
CA SER A 54 -16.05 -2.41 2.41
C SER A 54 -16.39 -3.63 1.53
N LEU A 55 -15.54 -3.95 0.55
CA LEU A 55 -15.72 -5.12 -0.31
C LEU A 55 -15.55 -6.45 0.45
N VAL A 56 -14.60 -6.52 1.39
CA VAL A 56 -14.44 -7.70 2.26
C VAL A 56 -15.71 -7.93 3.09
N ASN A 57 -16.31 -6.87 3.63
CA ASN A 57 -17.53 -6.98 4.43
C ASN A 57 -18.79 -7.34 3.61
N GLN A 58 -18.77 -7.16 2.30
CA GLN A 58 -19.88 -7.52 1.40
C GLN A 58 -19.94 -9.04 1.08
N GLN A 59 -19.03 -9.84 1.63
CA GLN A 59 -18.94 -11.28 1.38
C GLN A 59 -20.25 -12.06 1.67
N ASN A 60 -21.10 -11.58 2.57
CA ASN A 60 -22.29 -12.29 3.06
C ASN A 60 -23.32 -12.66 1.98
N GLY A 61 -23.25 -12.09 0.77
CA GLY A 61 -24.16 -12.39 -0.33
C GLY A 61 -23.65 -13.35 -1.40
N VAL A 62 -22.37 -13.73 -1.39
CA VAL A 62 -21.74 -14.46 -2.51
C VAL A 62 -21.68 -15.96 -2.22
N THR A 63 -22.39 -16.76 -3.02
CA THR A 63 -22.41 -18.23 -2.88
C THR A 63 -21.50 -18.91 -3.91
N TRP A 64 -20.83 -20.00 -3.52
CA TRP A 64 -20.03 -20.83 -4.43
C TRP A 64 -20.86 -21.49 -5.54
N SER A 65 -22.19 -21.54 -5.39
CA SER A 65 -23.11 -22.05 -6.41
C SER A 65 -23.18 -21.20 -7.68
N ASN A 66 -22.96 -19.88 -7.58
CA ASN A 66 -23.00 -18.98 -8.74
C ASN A 66 -21.58 -18.52 -9.13
N SER A 67 -20.97 -19.25 -10.06
CA SER A 67 -19.60 -18.96 -10.52
C SER A 67 -19.43 -17.55 -11.09
N VAL A 68 -20.46 -16.96 -11.70
CA VAL A 68 -20.36 -15.65 -12.35
C VAL A 68 -20.33 -14.52 -11.32
N GLU A 69 -21.22 -14.57 -10.33
CA GLU A 69 -21.23 -13.61 -9.22
C GLU A 69 -19.95 -13.71 -8.38
N LEU A 70 -19.44 -14.93 -8.16
CA LEU A 70 -18.17 -15.15 -7.47
C LEU A 70 -16.99 -14.55 -8.23
N ASP A 71 -16.95 -14.70 -9.56
CA ASP A 71 -15.88 -14.14 -10.38
C ASP A 71 -15.91 -12.60 -10.42
N ASP A 72 -17.10 -11.99 -10.50
CA ASP A 72 -17.26 -10.53 -10.42
C ASP A 72 -16.82 -9.98 -9.06
N TYR A 73 -17.22 -10.65 -7.97
CA TYR A 73 -16.80 -10.30 -6.63
C TYR A 73 -15.27 -10.38 -6.45
N ILE A 74 -14.66 -11.49 -6.89
CA ILE A 74 -13.21 -11.66 -6.85
C ILE A 74 -12.50 -10.60 -7.69
N SER A 75 -13.05 -10.25 -8.87
CA SER A 75 -12.50 -9.20 -9.72
C SER A 75 -12.48 -7.85 -9.00
N LYS A 76 -13.58 -7.46 -8.34
CA LYS A 76 -13.65 -6.22 -7.55
C LYS A 76 -12.65 -6.22 -6.38
N LEU A 77 -12.55 -7.33 -5.65
CA LEU A 77 -11.57 -7.47 -4.57
C LEU A 77 -10.13 -7.36 -5.07
N LYS A 78 -9.81 -8.01 -6.19
CA LYS A 78 -8.47 -7.92 -6.80
C LYS A 78 -8.15 -6.48 -7.19
N GLN A 79 -9.09 -5.77 -7.81
CA GLN A 79 -8.87 -4.37 -8.19
C GLN A 79 -8.59 -3.47 -6.98
N ALA A 80 -9.38 -3.61 -5.90
CA ALA A 80 -9.15 -2.86 -4.67
C ALA A 80 -7.81 -3.22 -4.00
N THR A 81 -7.46 -4.51 -3.98
CA THR A 81 -6.17 -5.01 -3.48
C THR A 81 -5.00 -4.41 -4.26
N HIS A 82 -5.06 -4.46 -5.59
CA HIS A 82 -4.02 -3.90 -6.46
C HIS A 82 -3.90 -2.39 -6.32
N ARG A 83 -5.02 -1.67 -6.18
CA ARG A 83 -5.01 -0.23 -5.91
C ARG A 83 -4.25 0.07 -4.61
N LEU A 84 -4.62 -0.58 -3.51
CA LEU A 84 -4.00 -0.36 -2.21
C LEU A 84 -2.51 -0.74 -2.21
N ALA A 85 -2.15 -1.87 -2.83
CA ALA A 85 -0.76 -2.30 -2.97
C ALA A 85 0.08 -1.29 -3.76
N ARG A 86 -0.48 -0.75 -4.86
CA ARG A 86 0.17 0.28 -5.66
C ARG A 86 0.40 1.56 -4.86
N GLU A 87 -0.64 2.07 -4.20
CA GLU A 87 -0.55 3.26 -3.35
C GLU A 87 0.51 3.08 -2.26
N ASN A 88 0.53 1.93 -1.56
CA ASN A 88 1.54 1.62 -0.54
C ASN A 88 2.97 1.63 -1.12
N LYS A 89 3.17 1.00 -2.28
CA LYS A 89 4.50 0.94 -2.93
C LYS A 89 4.99 2.33 -3.35
N GLU A 90 4.10 3.14 -3.90
CA GLU A 90 4.41 4.50 -4.34
C GLU A 90 4.81 5.38 -3.14
N LEU A 91 4.04 5.32 -2.06
CA LEU A 91 4.32 6.05 -0.83
C LEU A 91 5.62 5.58 -0.18
N ALA A 92 5.85 4.28 -0.09
CA ALA A 92 7.10 3.73 0.45
C ALA A 92 8.33 4.19 -0.35
N LYS A 93 8.21 4.27 -1.69
CA LYS A 93 9.27 4.82 -2.55
C LYS A 93 9.57 6.27 -2.22
N CYS A 94 8.54 7.12 -2.12
CA CYS A 94 8.73 8.53 -1.77
C CYS A 94 9.32 8.69 -0.35
N HIS A 95 8.92 7.85 0.60
CA HIS A 95 9.52 7.83 1.93
C HIS A 95 11.01 7.53 1.87
N LEU A 96 11.42 6.52 1.11
CA LEU A 96 12.83 6.18 0.94
C LEU A 96 13.63 7.30 0.28
N MET A 97 13.09 7.92 -0.78
CA MET A 97 13.74 9.05 -1.44
C MET A 97 14.01 10.19 -0.47
N ILE A 98 13.03 10.57 0.36
CA ILE A 98 13.23 11.62 1.36
C ILE A 98 14.22 11.19 2.45
N LYS A 99 14.16 9.94 2.91
CA LYS A 99 15.12 9.37 3.87
C LYS A 99 16.56 9.57 3.41
N GLU A 100 16.85 9.27 2.15
CA GLU A 100 18.19 9.44 1.56
C GLU A 100 18.65 10.90 1.59
N ARG A 101 17.76 11.86 1.30
CA ARG A 101 18.09 13.30 1.37
C ARG A 101 18.39 13.71 2.80
N VAL A 102 17.59 13.28 3.77
CA VAL A 102 17.82 13.58 5.19
C VAL A 102 19.15 13.00 5.67
N LEU A 103 19.48 11.76 5.30
CA LEU A 103 20.79 11.18 5.63
C LEU A 103 21.95 11.94 4.98
N THR A 104 21.75 12.44 3.76
CA THR A 104 22.74 13.29 3.08
C THR A 104 22.92 14.63 3.79
N LEU A 105 21.83 15.24 4.26
CA LEU A 105 21.85 16.47 5.04
C LEU A 105 22.65 16.29 6.34
N MET A 106 22.41 15.20 7.07
CA MET A 106 23.16 14.89 8.31
C MET A 106 24.67 14.85 8.09
N ASN A 107 25.12 14.39 6.91
CA ASN A 107 26.54 14.28 6.58
C ASN A 107 27.11 15.50 5.82
N THR A 108 26.36 16.59 5.71
CA THR A 108 26.76 17.80 4.98
C THR A 108 26.86 18.97 5.95
N ASP A 109 28.04 19.54 6.14
CA ASP A 109 28.27 20.72 6.99
C ASP A 109 27.40 21.91 6.53
N LEU A 110 26.46 22.32 7.38
CA LEU A 110 25.51 23.40 7.09
C LEU A 110 26.20 24.75 6.87
N LEU A 111 27.21 25.11 7.67
CA LEU A 111 27.86 26.40 7.60
C LEU A 111 28.69 26.55 6.31
N ARG A 112 29.33 25.46 5.88
CA ARG A 112 30.18 25.42 4.68
C ARG A 112 29.39 25.17 3.39
N GLN A 113 28.30 24.41 3.46
CA GLN A 113 27.56 23.94 2.27
C GLN A 113 26.07 24.32 2.30
N GLN A 114 25.75 25.57 2.67
CA GLN A 114 24.37 26.09 2.71
C GLN A 114 23.61 25.92 1.38
N GLY A 115 24.30 26.05 0.24
CA GLY A 115 23.70 25.88 -1.09
C GLY A 115 23.12 24.47 -1.27
N LYS A 116 23.92 23.45 -0.97
CA LYS A 116 23.52 22.04 -1.04
C LYS A 116 22.38 21.72 -0.06
N TRP A 117 22.40 22.31 1.13
CA TRP A 117 21.28 22.20 2.07
C TRP A 117 19.97 22.73 1.49
N LYS A 118 20.00 23.93 0.88
CA LYS A 118 18.81 24.52 0.24
C LYS A 118 18.29 23.66 -0.90
N GLU A 119 19.18 23.10 -1.71
CA GLU A 119 18.84 22.20 -2.82
C GLU A 119 18.14 20.92 -2.33
N LEU A 120 18.73 20.22 -1.36
CA LEU A 120 18.15 18.98 -0.79
C LEU A 120 16.78 19.24 -0.15
N LEU A 121 16.61 20.35 0.57
CA LEU A 121 15.30 20.75 1.11
C LEU A 121 14.29 21.07 0.01
N LYS A 122 14.73 21.65 -1.11
CA LYS A 122 13.86 21.93 -2.27
C LYS A 122 13.43 20.62 -2.95
N GLU A 123 14.34 19.66 -3.10
CA GLU A 123 14.00 18.32 -3.62
C GLU A 123 12.96 17.63 -2.75
N MET A 124 13.14 17.64 -1.42
CA MET A 124 12.19 17.05 -0.48
C MET A 124 10.79 17.67 -0.62
N ARG A 125 10.70 19.00 -0.68
CA ARG A 125 9.43 19.71 -0.92
C ARG A 125 8.81 19.35 -2.26
N SER A 126 9.63 19.20 -3.31
CA SER A 126 9.17 18.78 -4.63
C SER A 126 8.51 17.40 -4.60
N ILE A 127 9.13 16.43 -3.91
CA ILE A 127 8.58 15.07 -3.74
C ILE A 127 7.21 15.12 -3.03
N MET A 128 7.10 15.90 -1.95
CA MET A 128 5.84 16.07 -1.22
C MET A 128 4.75 16.74 -2.09
N HIS A 129 5.15 17.71 -2.92
CA HIS A 129 4.24 18.37 -3.84
C HIS A 129 3.73 17.43 -4.93
N GLN A 130 4.62 16.66 -5.56
CA GLN A 130 4.26 15.67 -6.59
C GLN A 130 3.29 14.59 -6.06
N LEU A 131 3.46 14.16 -4.80
CA LEU A 131 2.49 13.26 -4.15
C LEU A 131 1.11 13.90 -3.98
N SER A 132 1.07 15.20 -3.67
CA SER A 132 -0.18 15.96 -3.57
C SER A 132 -0.89 16.04 -4.93
N GLU A 133 -0.13 16.33 -6.00
CA GLU A 133 -0.63 16.37 -7.38
C GLU A 133 -1.12 14.99 -7.86
N SER A 134 -0.50 13.91 -7.36
CA SER A 134 -0.92 12.52 -7.65
C SER A 134 -2.21 12.11 -6.92
N GLY A 135 -2.81 13.01 -6.13
CA GLY A 135 -4.10 12.82 -5.47
C GLY A 135 -4.02 12.31 -4.02
N PHE A 136 -2.82 12.13 -3.45
CA PHE A 136 -2.68 11.72 -2.06
C PHE A 136 -3.01 12.86 -1.09
N LYS A 137 -4.01 12.62 -0.25
CA LYS A 137 -4.49 13.55 0.78
C LYS A 137 -3.92 13.21 2.15
N ASP A 138 -4.16 14.07 3.15
CA ASP A 138 -3.82 13.84 4.56
C ASP A 138 -2.34 13.54 4.87
N GLN A 139 -1.44 14.31 4.25
CA GLN A 139 0.01 14.20 4.43
C GLN A 139 0.52 14.67 5.80
N LYS A 140 -0.35 15.20 6.68
CA LYS A 140 0.04 15.85 7.94
C LYS A 140 0.94 14.98 8.82
N SER A 141 0.60 13.70 9.00
CA SER A 141 1.40 12.78 9.82
C SER A 141 2.77 12.50 9.20
N TRP A 142 2.82 12.40 7.86
CA TRP A 142 4.06 12.16 7.13
C TRP A 142 4.96 13.40 7.09
N CYS A 143 4.40 14.60 6.92
CA CYS A 143 5.15 15.86 7.03
C CYS A 143 5.74 16.03 8.43
N ALA A 144 4.92 15.85 9.48
CA ALA A 144 5.39 15.96 10.87
C ALA A 144 6.51 14.95 11.21
N HIS A 145 6.43 13.74 10.63
CA HIS A 145 7.51 12.76 10.75
C HIS A 145 8.83 13.29 10.17
N TRP A 146 8.79 13.88 8.96
CA TRP A 146 9.97 14.42 8.30
C TRP A 146 10.49 15.71 8.93
N ASP A 147 9.62 16.60 9.40
CA ASP A 147 10.01 17.78 10.16
C ASP A 147 10.84 17.39 11.38
N ARG A 148 10.46 16.31 12.07
CA ARG A 148 11.22 15.79 13.20
C ARG A 148 12.55 15.16 12.80
N GLN A 149 12.66 14.53 11.63
CA GLN A 149 13.96 14.03 11.18
C GLN A 149 14.89 15.16 10.72
N LEU A 150 14.34 16.19 10.07
CA LEU A 150 15.07 17.40 9.70
C LEU A 150 15.57 18.15 10.93
N TYR A 151 14.77 18.25 11.98
CA TYR A 151 15.18 18.83 13.25
C TYR A 151 16.42 18.12 13.82
N LYS A 152 16.40 16.79 13.88
CA LYS A 152 17.59 16.01 14.32
C LYS A 152 18.80 16.23 13.42
N ALA A 153 18.59 16.35 12.11
CA ALA A 153 19.67 16.61 11.17
C ALA A 153 20.31 17.98 11.39
N LEU A 154 19.51 18.98 11.79
CA LEU A 154 19.96 20.32 12.17
C LEU A 154 20.69 20.33 13.52
N GLU A 155 20.22 19.59 14.52
CA GLU A 155 20.90 19.46 15.82
C GLU A 155 22.30 18.82 15.70
N HIS A 156 22.54 18.07 14.63
CA HIS A 156 23.83 17.43 14.36
C HIS A 156 24.83 18.35 13.66
N GLN A 157 24.43 19.58 13.29
CA GLN A 157 25.29 20.53 12.56
C GLN A 157 26.14 21.41 13.46
#